data_AF-A0A832UT10-F1
#
_entry.id   AF-A0A832UT10-F1
#
_cell.length_a   1.000
_cell.length_b   1.000
_cell.length_c   1.000
_cell.angle_alpha   90.00
_cell.angle_beta   90.00
_cell.angle_gamma   90.00
#
_symmetry.space_group_name_H-M   'P 1'
#
loop_
_entity.id
_entity.type
_entity.pdbx_description
1 polymer ?
#
loop_
_entity_poly.entity_id
_entity_poly.type
_entity_poly.pdbx_seq_one_letter_code
_entity_poly.pdbx_strand_id
1 'polypeptide(L)'
;MAPDAIIRKIFPLKGNEPATGLDLEKNSKAVTAIETKQLVVEGKFNLVQGGVAIVGRYPVFLQNEKTGENNFWGFTTTLIELSQLLAIVDIHGLVSKNYHFELFNAVPINDKK
;
A
#
# COMPACT_ATOMS: atom_id res chain seq x y z
N MET A 1 5.86 1.52 -9.45
CA MET A 1 5.26 0.48 -10.31
C MET A 1 6.07 -0.79 -10.20
N ALA A 2 5.37 -1.92 -10.15
CA ALA A 2 5.93 -3.24 -9.97
C ALA A 2 5.35 -4.23 -10.99
N PRO A 3 5.79 -4.22 -12.26
CA PRO A 3 5.41 -5.25 -13.22
C PRO A 3 5.89 -6.62 -12.75
N ASP A 4 5.09 -7.65 -13.00
CA ASP A 4 5.33 -9.02 -12.50
C ASP A 4 5.50 -9.07 -10.97
N ALA A 5 4.84 -8.15 -10.26
CA ALA A 5 4.97 -7.90 -8.83
C ALA A 5 6.37 -7.52 -8.33
N ILE A 6 7.36 -7.33 -9.21
CA ILE A 6 8.71 -6.88 -8.84
C ILE A 6 8.80 -5.35 -8.94
N ILE A 7 9.20 -4.66 -7.87
CA ILE A 7 9.37 -3.20 -7.90
C ILE A 7 10.48 -2.83 -8.90
N ARG A 8 10.12 -2.27 -10.06
CA ARG A 8 11.07 -1.83 -11.10
C ARG A 8 11.17 -0.32 -11.26
N LYS A 9 10.11 0.42 -10.91
CA LYS A 9 10.07 1.89 -11.03
C LYS A 9 9.58 2.52 -9.73
N ILE A 10 10.38 3.40 -9.16
CA ILE A 10 10.07 4.10 -7.91
C ILE A 10 10.38 5.59 -8.06
N PHE A 11 9.58 6.44 -7.42
CA PHE A 11 9.79 7.88 -7.41
C PHE A 11 9.41 8.47 -6.04
N PRO A 12 10.24 9.36 -5.47
CA PRO A 12 11.61 9.64 -5.88
C PRO A 12 12.49 8.39 -5.67
N LEU A 13 13.52 8.21 -6.51
CA LEU A 13 14.45 7.09 -6.34
C LEU A 13 15.30 7.27 -5.07
N LYS A 14 15.77 8.51 -4.85
CA LYS A 14 16.63 8.86 -3.71
C LYS A 14 15.97 8.50 -2.38
N GLY A 15 16.62 7.64 -1.61
CA GLY A 15 16.15 7.14 -0.32
C GLY A 15 15.19 5.95 -0.41
N ASN A 16 14.80 5.52 -1.62
CA ASN A 16 13.89 4.40 -1.86
C ASN A 16 14.56 3.27 -2.66
N GLU A 17 15.86 3.38 -2.94
CA GLU A 17 16.66 2.37 -3.65
C GLU A 17 16.51 0.97 -3.04
N PRO A 18 16.49 0.78 -1.70
CA PRO A 18 16.36 -0.56 -1.10
C PRO A 18 15.07 -1.29 -1.45
N ALA A 19 14.02 -0.57 -1.86
CA ALA A 19 12.76 -1.19 -2.28
C ALA A 19 12.81 -1.71 -3.73
N THR A 20 13.79 -1.29 -4.53
CA THR A 20 13.93 -1.75 -5.91
C THR A 20 14.26 -3.24 -5.95
N GLY A 21 13.57 -3.99 -6.80
CA GLY A 21 13.76 -5.44 -6.94
C GLY A 21 12.99 -6.28 -5.91
N LEU A 22 12.27 -5.66 -4.97
CA LEU A 22 11.41 -6.42 -4.06
C LEU A 22 10.29 -7.11 -4.81
N ASP A 23 10.07 -8.36 -4.43
CA ASP A 23 8.96 -9.19 -4.88
C ASP A 23 7.76 -9.02 -3.95
N LEU A 24 6.69 -8.44 -4.49
CA LEU A 24 5.47 -8.15 -3.75
C LEU A 24 4.58 -9.39 -3.53
N GLU A 25 4.72 -10.48 -4.29
CA GLU A 25 3.93 -11.70 -4.07
C GLU A 25 4.26 -12.38 -2.75
N LYS A 26 5.43 -12.07 -2.16
CA LYS A 26 5.80 -12.49 -0.80
C LYS A 26 4.98 -11.79 0.30
N ASN A 27 4.21 -10.77 -0.05
CA ASN A 27 3.31 -10.08 0.87
C ASN A 27 1.86 -10.56 0.66
N SER A 28 1.25 -11.14 1.69
CA SER A 28 -0.11 -11.68 1.62
C SER A 28 -1.18 -10.64 1.23
N LYS A 29 -1.01 -9.36 1.61
CA LYS A 29 -1.93 -8.28 1.21
C LYS A 29 -1.82 -7.95 -0.27
N ALA A 30 -0.64 -8.12 -0.88
CA ALA A 30 -0.50 -7.99 -2.32
C ALA A 30 -1.20 -9.16 -3.04
N VAL A 31 -1.05 -10.39 -2.54
CA VAL A 31 -1.78 -11.55 -3.07
C VAL A 31 -3.29 -11.33 -2.98
N THR A 32 -3.80 -10.87 -1.84
CA THR A 32 -5.23 -10.51 -1.69
C THR A 32 -5.67 -9.47 -2.72
N ALA A 33 -4.83 -8.47 -3.03
CA ALA A 33 -5.17 -7.48 -4.05
C ALA A 33 -5.32 -8.13 -5.43
N ILE A 34 -4.43 -9.05 -5.81
CA ILE A 34 -4.53 -9.79 -7.08
C ILE A 34 -5.83 -10.61 -7.13
N GLU A 35 -6.10 -11.39 -6.07
CA GLU A 35 -7.27 -12.27 -5.99
C GLU A 35 -8.59 -11.49 -6.03
N THR A 36 -8.67 -10.38 -5.31
CA THR A 36 -9.89 -9.55 -5.21
C THR A 36 -10.02 -8.56 -6.38
N LYS A 37 -8.94 -8.30 -7.12
CA LYS A 37 -8.84 -7.24 -8.13
C LYS A 37 -9.18 -5.85 -7.57
N GLN A 38 -8.94 -5.63 -6.28
CA GLN A 38 -9.29 -4.41 -5.57
C GLN A 38 -8.04 -3.73 -4.99
N LEU A 39 -8.16 -2.42 -4.75
CA LEU A 39 -7.19 -1.68 -3.96
C LEU A 39 -7.11 -2.30 -2.56
N VAL A 40 -5.91 -2.68 -2.13
CA VAL A 40 -5.65 -3.08 -0.76
C VAL A 40 -4.81 -2.01 -0.08
N VAL A 41 -5.27 -1.59 1.11
CA VAL A 41 -4.56 -0.67 1.98
C VAL A 41 -3.99 -1.45 3.17
N GLU A 42 -2.70 -1.27 3.43
CA GLU A 42 -1.98 -1.90 4.53
C GLU A 42 -1.31 -0.81 5.38
N GLY A 43 -1.33 -0.97 6.71
CA GLY A 43 -0.75 0.00 7.62
C GLY A 43 -1.07 -0.30 9.08
N LYS A 44 -0.25 0.11 10.04
CA LYS A 44 1.11 0.66 9.90
C LYS A 44 2.09 -0.37 9.29
N PHE A 45 2.83 0.02 8.25
CA PHE A 45 3.74 -0.87 7.53
C PHE A 45 5.17 -0.35 7.63
N ASN A 46 6.10 -1.22 8.06
CA ASN A 46 7.52 -0.89 8.13
C ASN A 46 8.15 -1.00 6.75
N LEU A 47 8.72 0.10 6.26
CA LEU A 47 9.37 0.16 4.96
C LEU A 47 10.79 -0.39 5.02
N VAL A 48 11.25 -1.07 3.97
CA VAL A 48 12.63 -1.60 3.91
C VAL A 48 13.69 -0.49 3.86
N GLN A 49 13.31 0.68 3.35
CA GLN A 49 14.13 1.87 3.35
C GLN A 49 14.11 2.63 4.69
N GLY A 50 13.36 2.12 5.67
CA GLY A 50 13.12 2.77 6.95
C GLY A 50 11.86 3.63 6.97
N GLY A 51 11.35 3.87 8.18
CA GLY A 51 10.10 4.60 8.41
C GLY A 51 8.85 3.71 8.39
N VAL A 52 7.71 4.35 8.64
CA VAL A 52 6.40 3.70 8.76
C VAL A 52 5.41 4.40 7.86
N ALA A 53 4.67 3.64 7.06
CA ALA A 53 3.70 4.18 6.12
C ALA A 53 2.37 3.43 6.12
N ILE A 54 1.37 4.09 5.55
CA ILE A 54 0.19 3.45 4.98
C ILE A 54 0.50 3.18 3.50
N VAL A 55 0.30 1.94 3.06
CA VAL A 55 0.63 1.46 1.72
C VAL A 55 -0.66 1.13 0.99
N GLY A 56 -0.93 1.83 -0.12
CA GLY A 56 -2.01 1.48 -1.05
C GLY A 56 -1.43 0.69 -2.22
N ARG A 57 -1.92 -0.53 -2.46
CA ARG A 57 -1.54 -1.37 -3.61
C ARG A 57 -2.74 -1.61 -4.50
N TYR A 58 -2.68 -1.07 -5.71
CA TYR A 58 -3.70 -1.30 -6.73
C TYR A 58 -3.18 -2.30 -7.77
N PRO A 59 -3.86 -3.45 -7.95
CA PRO A 59 -3.46 -4.44 -8.94
C PRO A 59 -3.88 -3.98 -10.33
N VAL A 60 -2.96 -4.04 -11.28
CA VAL A 60 -3.19 -3.67 -12.68
C VAL A 60 -3.30 -4.93 -13.51
N PHE A 61 -4.36 -5.02 -14.31
CA PHE A 61 -4.57 -6.09 -15.26
C PHE A 61 -4.60 -5.50 -16.67
N LEU A 62 -3.94 -6.16 -17.61
CA LEU A 62 -3.98 -5.80 -19.02
C LEU A 62 -4.72 -6.88 -19.80
N GLN A 63 -5.51 -6.44 -20.77
CA GLN A 63 -6.22 -7.37 -21.65
C GLN A 63 -5.24 -7.98 -22.66
N ASN A 64 -5.29 -9.29 -22.80
CA ASN A 64 -4.61 -10.00 -23.87
C ASN A 64 -5.41 -9.81 -25.17
N GLU A 65 -4.80 -9.21 -26.19
CA GLU A 65 -5.47 -8.93 -27.47
C GLU A 65 -5.93 -10.18 -28.22
N LYS A 66 -5.27 -11.33 -28.00
CA LYS A 66 -5.59 -12.59 -28.69
C LYS A 66 -6.65 -13.41 -27.99
N THR A 67 -6.66 -13.43 -26.66
CA THR A 67 -7.60 -14.24 -25.87
C THR A 67 -8.75 -13.43 -25.27
N GLY A 68 -8.62 -12.11 -25.21
CA GLY A 68 -9.58 -11.22 -24.55
C GLY A 68 -9.51 -11.24 -23.01
N GLU A 69 -8.63 -12.08 -22.43
CA GLU A 69 -8.54 -12.28 -20.98
C GLU A 69 -7.73 -11.16 -20.31
N ASN A 70 -8.15 -10.76 -19.11
CA ASN A 70 -7.42 -9.80 -18.28
C ASN A 70 -6.34 -10.52 -17.45
N ASN A 71 -5.09 -10.35 -17.85
CA ASN A 71 -3.93 -10.92 -17.18
C ASN A 71 -3.34 -9.92 -16.19
N PHE A 72 -2.93 -10.42 -15.03
CA PHE A 72 -2.21 -9.60 -14.06
C PHE A 72 -0.92 -9.08 -14.69
N TRP A 73 -0.74 -7.76 -14.66
CA TRP A 73 0.46 -7.10 -15.17
C TRP A 73 1.42 -6.72 -14.04
N GLY A 74 0.89 -6.32 -12.89
CA GLY A 74 1.70 -5.83 -11.79
C GLY A 74 0.94 -4.87 -10.88
N PHE A 75 1.68 -4.08 -10.09
CA PHE A 75 1.10 -3.10 -9.18
C PHE A 75 1.46 -1.66 -9.50
N THR A 76 0.51 -0.78 -9.24
CA THR A 76 0.78 0.61 -8.85
C THR A 76 0.66 0.73 -7.34
N THR A 77 1.67 1.33 -6.71
CA THR A 77 1.75 1.44 -5.25
C THR A 77 2.00 2.89 -4.87
N THR A 78 1.26 3.37 -3.88
CA THR A 78 1.45 4.69 -3.27
C THR A 78 1.67 4.53 -1.78
N LEU A 79 2.54 5.37 -1.22
CA LEU A 79 2.87 5.41 0.21
C LEU A 79 2.41 6.74 0.79
N ILE A 80 1.81 6.70 1.97
CA ILE A 80 1.58 7.86 2.82
C ILE A 80 2.43 7.65 4.07
N GLU A 81 3.45 8.49 4.27
CA GLU A 81 4.26 8.42 5.49
C GLU A 81 3.39 8.74 6.70
N LEU A 82 3.39 7.86 7.69
CA LEU A 82 2.47 7.98 8.82
C LEU A 82 2.77 9.26 9.62
N SER A 83 4.04 9.55 9.88
CA SER A 83 4.47 10.79 10.57
C SER A 83 3.90 12.06 9.91
N GLN A 84 3.99 12.15 8.57
CA GLN A 84 3.48 13.29 7.81
C GLN A 84 1.94 13.37 7.90
N LEU A 85 1.26 12.22 7.77
CA LEU A 85 -0.19 12.17 7.94
C LEU A 85 -0.61 12.69 9.32
N LEU A 86 0.04 12.23 10.39
CA LEU A 86 -0.25 12.65 11.77
C LEU A 86 0.00 14.15 11.99
N ALA A 87 1.05 14.70 11.38
CA ALA A 87 1.36 16.12 11.45
C ALA A 87 0.28 16.97 10.75
N ILE A 88 -0.23 16.52 9.60
CA ILE A 88 -1.25 17.25 8.82
C ILE A 88 -2.61 17.27 9.54
N VAL A 89 -2.99 16.18 10.21
CA VAL A 89 -4.29 16.09 10.91
C VAL A 89 -4.30 16.81 12.26
N ASP A 90 -3.23 17.55 12.59
CA ASP A 90 -3.03 18.24 13.88
C ASP A 90 -3.36 17.37 15.10
N ILE A 91 -2.89 16.12 15.06
CA ILE A 91 -3.04 15.20 16.18
C ILE A 91 -2.36 15.75 17.45
N HIS A 92 -1.29 16.54 17.28
CA HIS A 92 -0.63 17.23 18.37
C HIS A 92 -1.56 18.24 19.06
N GLY A 93 -2.40 18.94 18.30
CA GLY A 93 -3.47 19.80 18.82
C GLY A 93 -4.46 19.04 19.71
N LEU A 94 -4.82 17.80 19.37
CA LEU A 94 -5.70 16.97 20.19
C LEU A 94 -5.06 16.60 21.54
N VAL A 95 -3.77 16.22 21.53
CA VAL A 95 -3.01 15.92 22.76
C VAL A 95 -2.93 17.15 23.65
N SER A 96 -2.68 18.33 23.06
CA SER A 96 -2.61 19.60 23.82
C SER A 96 -3.92 19.96 24.52
N LYS A 97 -5.04 19.46 24.00
CA LYS A 97 -6.39 19.59 24.59
C LYS A 97 -6.76 18.43 25.52
N ASN A 98 -5.79 17.60 25.91
CA ASN A 98 -5.95 16.45 26.80
C ASN A 98 -6.85 15.32 26.23
N TYR A 99 -6.94 15.20 24.91
CA TYR A 99 -7.54 14.04 24.26
C TYR A 99 -6.51 12.92 24.08
N HIS A 100 -6.92 11.69 24.36
CA HIS A 100 -6.16 10.47 24.06
C HIS A 100 -6.74 9.80 22.81
N PHE A 101 -5.89 9.29 21.92
CA PHE A 101 -6.32 8.62 20.69
C PHE A 101 -5.42 7.42 20.40
N GLU A 102 -5.96 6.48 19.63
CA GLU A 102 -5.25 5.33 19.08
C GLU A 102 -5.66 5.15 17.63
N LEU A 103 -4.72 4.73 16.78
CA LEU A 103 -4.96 4.42 15.37
C LEU A 103 -4.92 2.91 15.17
N PHE A 104 -6.03 2.36 14.71
CA PHE A 104 -6.15 0.95 14.37
C PHE A 104 -6.53 0.79 12.90
N ASN A 105 -6.09 -0.31 12.30
CA ASN A 105 -6.52 -0.67 10.95
C ASN A 105 -7.88 -1.37 11.09
N ALA A 106 -8.96 -0.70 10.70
CA ALA A 106 -10.28 -1.32 10.71
C ALA A 106 -10.32 -2.38 9.60
N VAL A 107 -10.34 -3.66 9.98
CA VAL A 107 -10.78 -4.72 9.07
C VAL A 107 -12.21 -4.35 8.66
N PRO A 108 -12.58 -4.37 7.37
CA PRO A 108 -13.97 -4.17 7.01
C PRO A 108 -14.79 -5.22 7.77
N ILE A 109 -15.71 -4.77 8.63
CA ILE A 109 -16.76 -5.63 9.15
C ILE A 109 -17.55 -6.03 7.91
N ASN A 110 -17.26 -7.22 7.41
CA ASN A 110 -18.11 -7.85 6.42
C ASN A 110 -19.33 -8.31 7.23
N ASP A 111 -20.32 -7.43 7.36
CA ASP A 111 -21.66 -7.81 7.81
C ASP A 111 -22.18 -8.83 6.80
N LYS A 112 -21.90 -10.10 7.10
CA LYS A 112 -22.58 -11.20 6.43
C LYS A 112 -24.04 -11.11 6.85
N LYS A 113 -24.88 -10.84 5.84
CA LYS A 113 -26.33 -11.06 5.87
C LYS A 113 -26.69 -12.41 6.48
#